data_AF-A0A138A418-F1
#
_entry.id   AF-A0A138A418-F1
#
_cell.length_a   1.000
_cell.length_b   1.000
_cell.length_c   1.000
_cell.angle_alpha   90.00
_cell.angle_beta   90.00
_cell.angle_gamma   90.00
#
_symmetry.space_group_name_H-M   'P 1'
#
loop_
_entity.id
_entity.type
_entity.pdbx_description
1 polymer ?
#
loop_
_entity_poly.entity_id
_entity_poly.type
_entity_poly.pdbx_seq_one_letter_code
_entity_poly.pdbx_strand_id
1 'polypeptide(L)'
;MRPELRSVPGTAPTGVVFADPHVTPDGTTVIEVSRVRRRRSGELRTSALGVYAIRDGKAVWSPAVDADRIALIGVATGFVAATLATLAVLRQPPWPVLTGTITRALDR
;
A
#
# COMPACT_ATOMS: atom_id res chain seq x y z
N MET A 1 -18.50 20.42 -32.64
CA MET A 1 -19.37 20.97 -31.58
C MET A 1 -19.13 20.14 -30.32
N ARG A 2 -18.21 20.56 -29.44
CA ARG A 2 -17.89 19.86 -28.18
C ARG A 2 -18.93 20.29 -27.13
N PRO A 3 -19.61 19.39 -26.42
CA PRO A 3 -20.43 19.79 -25.30
C PRO A 3 -19.49 20.30 -24.20
N GLU A 4 -19.53 21.61 -23.95
CA GLU A 4 -18.91 22.24 -22.78
C GLU A 4 -19.47 21.52 -21.54
N LEU A 5 -18.61 20.73 -20.87
CA LEU A 5 -18.97 20.06 -19.63
C LEU A 5 -19.19 21.14 -18.58
N ARG A 6 -20.45 21.58 -18.45
CA ARG A 6 -20.89 22.53 -17.45
C ARG A 6 -20.52 21.98 -16.07
N SER A 7 -19.47 22.53 -15.47
CA SER A 7 -19.18 22.37 -14.05
C SER A 7 -20.41 22.85 -13.28
N VAL A 8 -21.13 21.95 -12.62
CA VAL A 8 -22.27 22.31 -11.77
C VAL A 8 -21.70 23.00 -10.53
N PRO A 9 -21.97 24.30 -10.31
CA PRO A 9 -21.51 24.98 -9.11
C PRO A 9 -22.18 24.35 -7.87
N GLY A 10 -21.40 24.04 -6.84
CA GLY A 10 -21.92 23.73 -5.51
C GLY A 10 -21.93 22.26 -5.07
N THR A 11 -21.55 21.30 -5.92
CA THR A 11 -21.30 19.92 -5.47
C THR A 11 -19.81 19.62 -5.55
N ALA A 12 -19.16 19.47 -4.40
CA ALA A 12 -17.77 18.98 -4.37
C ALA A 12 -17.74 17.60 -5.05
N PRO A 13 -16.91 17.40 -6.11
CA PRO A 13 -16.87 16.14 -6.81
C PRO A 13 -16.46 15.03 -5.84
N THR A 14 -17.25 13.95 -5.81
CA THR A 14 -16.87 12.72 -5.10
C THR A 14 -16.58 11.66 -6.15
N GLY A 15 -15.50 10.91 -5.98
CA GLY A 15 -15.00 9.97 -6.99
C GLY A 15 -13.61 10.33 -7.52
N VAL A 16 -13.32 9.93 -8.76
CA VAL A 16 -12.05 10.23 -9.43
C VAL A 16 -12.16 11.58 -10.12
N VAL A 17 -11.15 12.44 -9.91
CA VAL A 17 -11.08 13.80 -10.44
C VAL A 17 -9.78 13.94 -11.22
N PHE A 18 -9.88 14.49 -12.43
CA PHE A 18 -8.75 14.85 -13.27
C PHE A 18 -8.49 16.35 -13.10
N ALA A 19 -7.24 16.71 -12.86
CA ALA A 19 -6.82 18.12 -12.83
C ALA A 19 -6.77 18.70 -14.25
N ASP A 20 -6.70 20.03 -14.32
CA ASP A 20 -6.48 20.70 -15.60
C ASP A 20 -5.14 20.24 -16.22
N PRO A 21 -5.13 19.85 -17.50
CA PRO A 21 -3.91 19.44 -18.17
C PRO A 21 -2.88 20.57 -18.17
N HIS A 22 -1.65 20.29 -17.72
CA HIS A 22 -0.55 21.23 -17.77
C HIS A 22 0.52 20.76 -18.75
N VAL A 23 1.00 21.67 -19.59
CA VAL A 23 2.04 21.37 -20.58
C VAL A 23 3.40 21.74 -20.01
N THR A 24 4.28 20.75 -19.92
CA THR A 24 5.70 20.91 -19.54
C THR A 24 6.49 21.51 -20.71
N PRO A 25 7.60 22.24 -20.47
CA PRO A 25 8.43 22.82 -21.55
C PRO A 25 8.85 21.83 -22.64
N ASP A 26 9.00 20.55 -22.30
CA ASP A 26 9.40 19.48 -23.22
C ASP A 26 8.26 18.97 -24.14
N GLY A 27 7.10 19.64 -24.12
CA GLY A 27 5.91 19.29 -24.90
C GLY A 27 5.06 18.15 -24.30
N THR A 28 5.42 17.66 -23.12
CA THR A 28 4.64 16.65 -22.38
C THR A 28 3.41 17.30 -21.76
N THR A 29 2.22 16.72 -21.99
CA THR A 29 1.00 17.09 -21.27
C THR A 29 0.84 16.18 -20.05
N VAL A 30 0.77 16.78 -18.87
CA VAL A 30 0.60 16.05 -17.61
C VAL A 30 -0.82 16.30 -17.08
N ILE A 31 -1.50 15.23 -16.70
CA ILE A 31 -2.84 15.26 -16.12
C ILE A 31 -2.80 14.54 -14.78
N GLU A 32 -2.95 15.29 -13.69
CA GLU A 32 -2.98 14.71 -12.36
C GLU A 32 -4.33 14.07 -12.08
N VAL A 33 -4.31 12.93 -11.38
CA VAL A 33 -5.50 12.18 -11.03
C VAL A 33 -5.57 12.04 -9.52
N SER A 34 -6.68 12.49 -8.96
CA SER A 34 -6.96 12.40 -7.54
C SER A 34 -8.28 11.67 -7.29
N ARG A 35 -8.45 11.18 -6.07
CA ARG A 35 -9.70 10.63 -5.59
C ARG A 35 -10.19 11.45 -4.41
N VAL A 36 -11.41 11.94 -4.52
CA VAL A 36 -12.11 12.63 -3.44
C VAL A 36 -13.12 11.67 -2.83
N ARG A 37 -12.99 11.41 -1.53
CA ARG A 37 -13.91 10.56 -0.76
C ARG A 37 -14.42 11.30 0.46
N ARG A 38 -15.70 11.12 0.77
CA ARG A 38 -16.26 11.56 2.04
C ARG A 38 -15.91 10.54 3.12
N ARG A 39 -15.29 10.97 4.22
CA ARG A 39 -15.12 10.13 5.40
C ARG A 39 -16.45 9.93 6.13
N ARG A 40 -16.50 8.92 6.98
CA ARG A 40 -17.63 8.70 7.91
C ARG A 40 -17.88 9.90 8.83
N SER A 41 -16.85 10.71 9.11
CA SER A 41 -16.93 11.96 9.85
C SER A 41 -17.58 13.13 9.09
N GLY A 42 -17.90 12.96 7.80
CA GLY A 42 -18.46 14.01 6.95
C GLY A 42 -17.42 14.85 6.20
N GLU A 43 -16.15 14.84 6.63
CA GLU A 43 -15.03 15.54 6.02
C GLU A 43 -14.64 14.96 4.64
N LEU A 44 -14.24 15.81 3.72
CA LEU A 44 -13.71 15.42 2.42
C LEU A 44 -12.22 15.10 2.53
N ARG A 45 -11.83 13.90 2.08
CA ARG A 45 -10.44 13.50 1.95
C ARG A 45 -10.07 13.39 0.48
N THR A 46 -9.06 14.14 0.08
CA THR A 46 -8.43 14.02 -1.23
C THR A 46 -7.22 13.09 -1.13
N SER A 47 -6.99 12.25 -2.14
CA SER A 47 -5.83 11.37 -2.22
C SER A 47 -5.33 11.33 -3.65
N ALA A 48 -4.04 11.60 -3.86
CA ALA A 48 -3.42 11.43 -5.16
C ALA A 48 -3.50 9.96 -5.58
N LEU A 49 -3.89 9.71 -6.82
CA LEU A 49 -3.88 8.38 -7.43
C LEU A 49 -2.66 8.21 -8.35
N GLY A 50 -2.25 9.27 -9.02
CA GLY A 50 -1.14 9.28 -9.94
C GLY A 50 -1.26 10.38 -10.98
N VAL A 51 -0.42 10.30 -12.00
CA VAL A 51 -0.37 11.25 -13.11
C VAL A 51 -0.35 10.51 -14.44
N TYR A 52 -1.04 11.05 -15.43
CA TYR A 52 -0.85 10.68 -16.84
C TYR A 52 0.13 11.66 -17.47
N ALA A 53 1.18 11.14 -18.11
CA ALA A 53 2.06 11.91 -18.96
C ALA A 53 1.79 11.53 -20.42
N ILE A 54 1.42 12.50 -21.25
CA ILE A 54 1.10 12.31 -22.66
C ILE A 54 2.13 13.06 -23.50
N ARG A 55 2.82 12.33 -24.37
CA ARG A 55 3.80 12.91 -25.31
C ARG A 55 3.77 12.14 -26.62
N ASP A 56 3.80 12.84 -27.75
CA ASP A 56 3.83 12.22 -29.08
C ASP A 56 2.70 11.20 -29.31
N GLY A 57 1.50 11.47 -28.76
CA GLY A 57 0.35 10.57 -28.83
C GLY A 57 0.42 9.33 -27.93
N LYS A 58 1.49 9.17 -27.13
CA LYS A 58 1.66 8.08 -26.15
C LYS A 58 1.31 8.58 -24.76
N ALA A 59 0.46 7.83 -24.06
CA ALA A 59 0.12 8.08 -22.66
C ALA A 59 0.83 7.08 -21.74
N VAL A 60 1.48 7.58 -20.70
CA VAL A 60 2.12 6.80 -19.64
C VAL A 60 1.45 7.12 -18.32
N TRP A 61 1.09 6.09 -17.57
CA TRP A 61 0.52 6.22 -16.22
C TRP A 61 1.62 6.05 -15.17
N SER A 62 1.72 7.01 -14.25
CA SER A 62 2.61 6.92 -13.08
C SER A 62 1.78 6.97 -11.80
N PRO A 63 1.65 5.87 -11.05
CA PRO A 63 0.83 5.82 -9.84
C PRO A 63 1.50 6.56 -8.67
N ALA A 64 0.70 7.20 -7.82
CA ALA A 64 1.15 7.82 -6.57
C ALA A 64 1.16 6.78 -5.43
N VAL A 65 2.12 5.85 -5.49
CA VAL A 65 2.28 4.76 -4.51
C VAL A 65 3.46 5.05 -3.58
N ASP A 66 3.21 4.94 -2.28
CA ASP A 66 4.23 4.99 -1.24
C ASP A 66 4.85 3.60 -1.04
N ALA A 67 5.94 3.33 -1.78
CA ALA A 67 6.63 2.05 -1.75
C ALA A 67 7.27 1.75 -0.40
N ASP A 68 7.80 2.78 0.28
CA ASP A 68 8.45 2.64 1.58
C ASP A 68 7.47 2.19 2.64
N ARG A 69 6.25 2.75 2.63
CA ARG A 69 5.17 2.32 3.52
C ARG A 69 4.75 0.88 3.27
N ILE A 70 4.69 0.44 2.02
CA ILE A 70 4.37 -0.95 1.67
C ILE A 70 5.48 -1.87 2.19
N ALA A 71 6.74 -1.52 1.96
CA ALA A 71 7.88 -2.27 2.44
C ALA A 71 7.88 -2.37 3.97
N LEU A 72 7.63 -1.27 4.67
CA LEU A 72 7.55 -1.23 6.13
C LEU A 72 6.47 -2.16 6.68
N ILE A 73 5.28 -2.18 6.07
CA ILE A 73 4.20 -3.10 6.48
C ILE A 73 4.64 -4.55 6.28
N GLY A 74 5.29 -4.87 5.15
CA GLY A 74 5.81 -6.22 4.88
C GLY A 74 6.84 -6.65 5.92
N VAL A 75 7.84 -5.81 6.18
CA VAL A 75 8.91 -6.08 7.16
C VAL A 75 8.34 -6.22 8.56
N ALA A 76 7.47 -5.30 8.99
CA ALA A 76 6.85 -5.36 10.32
C ALA A 76 6.02 -6.64 10.51
N THR A 77 5.22 -7.01 9.51
CA THR A 77 4.42 -8.24 9.54
C THR A 77 5.32 -9.48 9.63
N GLY A 78 6.35 -9.55 8.78
CA GLY A 78 7.32 -10.65 8.79
C GLY A 78 8.08 -10.75 10.12
N PHE A 79 8.47 -9.62 10.70
CA PHE A 79 9.15 -9.56 11.98
C PHE A 79 8.26 -10.06 13.13
N VAL A 80 6.99 -9.67 13.16
CA VAL A 80 6.01 -10.19 14.14
C VAL A 80 5.84 -11.70 13.98
N ALA A 81 5.67 -12.18 12.74
CA ALA A 81 5.54 -13.60 12.46
C ALA A 81 6.78 -14.39 12.92
N ALA A 82 7.98 -13.91 12.61
CA ALA A 82 9.24 -14.52 13.03
C ALA A 82 9.39 -14.55 14.56
N THR A 83 9.00 -13.46 15.24
CA THR A 83 9.00 -13.39 16.70
C THR A 83 8.06 -14.44 17.31
N LEU A 84 6.83 -14.55 16.79
CA LEU A 84 5.86 -15.53 17.25
C LEU A 84 6.32 -16.97 16.97
N ALA A 85 6.88 -17.25 15.80
CA ALA A 85 7.44 -18.55 15.47
C ALA A 85 8.59 -18.92 16.42
N THR A 86 9.48 -17.98 16.70
CA THR A 86 10.58 -18.17 17.67
C THR A 86 10.04 -18.46 19.07
N LEU A 87 9.05 -17.67 19.52
CA LEU A 87 8.40 -17.89 20.81
C LEU A 87 7.68 -19.25 20.88
N ALA A 88 7.07 -19.69 19.80
CA ALA A 88 6.43 -20.99 19.72
C ALA A 88 7.45 -22.12 19.89
N VAL A 89 8.59 -22.03 19.18
CA VAL A 89 9.70 -22.99 19.32
C VAL A 89 10.28 -22.97 20.74
N LEU A 90 10.38 -21.81 21.39
CA LEU A 90 10.86 -21.73 22.77
C LEU A 90 9.86 -22.31 23.78
N ARG A 91 8.56 -22.09 23.58
CA ARG A 91 7.51 -22.56 24.50
C ARG A 91 7.24 -24.05 24.39
N GLN A 92 7.17 -24.55 23.17
CA GLN A 92 6.90 -25.94 22.89
C GLN A 92 7.87 -26.38 21.80
N PRO A 93 9.12 -26.68 22.21
CA PRO A 93 10.11 -27.09 21.25
C PRO A 93 9.60 -28.27 20.43
N PRO A 94 9.90 -28.31 19.12
CA PRO A 94 9.34 -29.31 18.22
C PRO A 94 9.93 -30.71 18.45
N TRP A 95 10.97 -30.83 19.29
CA TRP A 95 11.55 -32.13 19.60
C TRP A 95 10.74 -32.89 20.65
N PRO A 96 10.65 -34.22 20.54
CA PRO A 96 9.97 -35.05 21.51
C PRO A 96 10.58 -34.88 22.91
N VAL A 97 9.73 -34.98 23.93
CA VAL A 97 10.13 -34.90 25.33
C VAL A 97 11.12 -36.03 25.62
N LEU A 98 12.36 -35.66 25.95
CA LEU A 98 13.43 -36.60 26.27
C LEU A 98 13.27 -37.08 27.71
N THR A 99 12.77 -38.28 27.89
CA THR A 99 12.81 -39.01 29.16
C THR A 99 13.97 -40.00 29.13
N GLY A 100 14.91 -39.87 30.06
CA GLY A 100 16.05 -40.78 30.21
C GLY A 100 15.97 -41.55 31.52
N THR A 101 16.09 -42.88 31.46
CA THR A 101 16.24 -43.73 32.64
C THR A 101 17.73 -44.01 32.86
N ILE A 102 18.27 -43.58 34.00
CA ILE A 102 19.67 -43.87 34.36
C ILE A 102 19.71 -45.21 35.09
N THR A 103 20.18 -46.25 34.41
CA THR A 103 20.47 -47.54 35.04
C THR A 103 21.92 -47.54 35.50
N ARG A 104 22.15 -47.54 36.82
CA ARG A 104 23.49 -47.79 37.36
C ARG A 104 23.79 -49.28 37.25
N ALA A 105 24.80 -49.62 36.46
CA ALA A 105 25.44 -50.93 36.55
C ALA A 105 26.19 -50.97 37.88
N LEU A 106 25.73 -51.79 38.81
CA LEU A 106 26.48 -52.09 40.02
C LEU A 106 27.61 -53.03 39.60
N ASP A 107 28.85 -52.54 39.66
CA ASP A 107 30.04 -53.34 39.43
C ASP A 107 30.22 -54.32 40.61
N ARG A 108 30.54 -55.58 40.30
CA ARG A 108 30.50 -56.73 41.21
C ARG A 108 31.89 -57.15 41.65
#